data_AF-A0A968A6D0-F1
#
_entry.id   AF-A0A968A6D0-F1
#
_cell.length_a   1.000
_cell.length_b   1.000
_cell.length_c   1.000
_cell.angle_alpha   90.00
_cell.angle_beta   90.00
_cell.angle_gamma   90.00
#
_symmetry.space_group_name_H-M   'P 1'
#
loop_
_entity.id
_entity.type
_entity.pdbx_description
1 polymer ?
#
loop_
_entity_poly.entity_id
_entity_poly.type
_entity_poly.pdbx_seq_one_letter_code
_entity_poly.pdbx_strand_id
1 'polypeptide(L)'
;MKHALIIFLFTVLVTAFYSYVGQMVPQKETYPLETLEIRSDLTSEEMVEIGKEIVGEKGTCLTCHTIGTDQPTRFPDLANIGAKATNRREGYTAVEYLAESL
;
A
#
# COMPACT_ATOMS: atom_id res chain seq x y z
N MET A 1 8.76 50.31 0.44
CA MET A 1 9.42 49.35 1.34
C MET A 1 8.45 48.55 2.22
N LYS A 2 7.43 49.16 2.85
CA LYS A 2 6.42 48.46 3.68
C LYS A 2 5.80 47.23 3.02
N HIS A 3 5.33 47.34 1.77
CA HIS A 3 4.72 46.20 1.06
C HIS A 3 5.72 45.09 0.74
N ALA A 4 6.95 45.44 0.37
CA ALA A 4 8.01 44.46 0.15
C ALA A 4 8.33 43.67 1.44
N LEU A 5 8.37 44.35 2.60
CA LEU A 5 8.55 43.69 3.89
C LEU A 5 7.38 42.77 4.25
N ILE A 6 6.14 43.20 4.00
CA ILE A 6 4.94 42.38 4.25
C ILE A 6 4.95 41.12 3.37
N ILE A 7 5.24 41.26 2.08
CA ILE A 7 5.31 40.13 1.14
C ILE A 7 6.41 39.17 1.59
N PHE A 8 7.59 39.67 1.92
CA PHE A 8 8.69 38.86 2.42
C PHE A 8 8.30 38.06 3.68
N LEU A 9 7.72 38.73 4.67
CA LEU A 9 7.29 38.10 5.91
C LEU A 9 6.23 37.02 5.65
N PHE A 10 5.24 37.32 4.82
CA PHE A 10 4.19 36.37 4.43
C PHE A 10 4.78 35.12 3.76
N THR A 11 5.69 35.29 2.79
CA THR A 11 6.34 34.17 2.11
C THR A 11 7.13 33.29 3.08
N VAL A 12 7.90 33.90 3.99
CA VAL A 12 8.66 33.16 5.00
C VAL A 12 7.73 32.38 5.93
N LEU A 13 6.66 33.02 6.43
CA LEU A 13 5.71 32.37 7.35
C LEU A 13 4.95 31.22 6.69
N VAL A 14 4.47 31.40 5.45
CA VAL A 14 3.78 30.34 4.71
C VAL A 14 4.71 29.18 4.41
N THR A 15 5.94 29.47 3.98
CA THR A 15 6.96 28.43 3.74
C THR A 15 7.25 27.67 5.02
N ALA A 16 7.52 28.37 6.13
CA ALA A 16 7.80 27.76 7.42
C ALA A 16 6.63 26.89 7.91
N PHE A 17 5.39 27.36 7.74
CA PHE A 17 4.19 26.58 8.10
C PHE A 17 4.09 25.28 7.31
N TYR A 18 4.20 25.33 5.98
CA TYR A 18 4.12 24.13 5.16
C TYR A 18 5.33 23.20 5.35
N SER A 19 6.53 23.75 5.58
CA SER A 19 7.69 22.95 5.97
C SER A 19 7.46 22.23 7.29
N TYR A 20 6.93 22.91 8.32
CA TYR A 20 6.58 22.30 9.60
C TYR A 20 5.56 21.18 9.43
N VAL A 21 4.47 21.42 8.69
CA VAL A 21 3.46 20.39 8.40
C VAL A 21 4.06 19.21 7.63
N GLY A 22 4.92 19.47 6.65
CA GLY A 22 5.61 18.42 5.90
C GLY A 22 6.52 17.54 6.78
N GLN A 23 7.17 18.13 7.78
CA GLN A 23 8.00 17.38 8.75
C GLN A 23 7.18 16.58 9.77
N MET A 24 5.90 16.89 9.96
CA MET A 24 5.00 16.05 10.76
C MET A 24 4.61 14.75 10.04
N VAL A 25 4.74 14.69 8.71
CA VAL A 25 4.53 13.45 7.96
C VAL A 25 5.75 12.55 8.17
N PRO A 26 5.59 11.32 8.70
CA PRO A 26 6.69 10.39 8.87
C PRO A 26 7.44 10.19 7.55
N GLN A 27 8.71 10.62 7.51
CA GLN A 27 9.59 10.43 6.36
C GLN A 27 10.09 8.98 6.39
N LYS A 28 9.35 8.06 5.75
CA LYS A 28 9.78 6.67 5.62
C LYS A 28 10.87 6.60 4.55
N GLU A 29 12.10 6.32 4.96
CA GLU A 29 13.16 5.97 4.01
C GLU A 29 12.79 4.67 3.29
N THR A 30 12.64 4.74 1.97
CA THR A 30 12.36 3.57 1.14
C THR A 30 13.69 2.99 0.69
N TYR A 31 14.14 1.94 1.37
CA TYR A 31 15.24 1.11 0.90
C TYR A 31 14.74 0.21 -0.24
N PRO A 32 15.60 -0.14 -1.22
CA PRO A 32 15.28 -1.22 -2.14
C PRO A 32 14.95 -2.46 -1.32
N LEU A 33 13.76 -3.02 -1.52
CA LEU A 33 13.36 -4.25 -0.86
C LEU A 33 14.35 -5.36 -1.25
N GLU A 34 14.76 -6.18 -0.29
CA GLU A 34 15.57 -7.35 -0.58
C GLU A 34 14.86 -8.22 -1.63
N THR A 35 15.61 -8.74 -2.59
CA THR A 35 15.07 -9.61 -3.62
C THR A 35 14.53 -10.87 -2.96
N LEU A 36 13.21 -11.05 -3.02
CA LEU A 36 12.57 -12.24 -2.51
C LEU A 36 12.55 -13.29 -3.62
N GLU A 37 13.32 -14.35 -3.46
CA GLU A 37 13.32 -15.46 -4.41
C GLU A 37 12.24 -16.47 -4.03
N ILE A 38 11.21 -16.60 -4.88
CA ILE A 38 10.18 -17.63 -4.73
C ILE A 38 10.75 -18.93 -5.30
N ARG A 39 11.19 -19.82 -4.40
CA ARG A 39 11.71 -21.14 -4.76
C ARG A 39 10.56 -22.08 -5.14
N SER A 40 10.85 -23.07 -5.97
CA SER A 40 9.85 -24.06 -6.38
C SER A 40 9.55 -25.11 -5.30
N ASP A 41 10.38 -25.19 -4.26
CA ASP A 41 10.33 -26.21 -3.20
C ASP A 41 9.78 -25.68 -1.86
N LEU A 42 9.13 -24.51 -1.88
CA LEU A 42 8.56 -23.90 -0.68
C LEU A 42 7.49 -24.80 -0.05
N THR A 43 7.56 -24.93 1.27
CA THR A 43 6.48 -25.48 2.08
C THR A 43 5.28 -24.54 2.09
N SER A 44 4.11 -25.05 2.49
CA SER A 44 2.91 -24.22 2.60
C SER A 44 3.08 -23.10 3.63
N GLU A 45 3.71 -23.40 4.77
CA GLU A 45 4.03 -22.41 5.80
C GLU A 45 4.94 -21.29 5.27
N GLU A 46 6.01 -21.64 4.53
CA GLU A 46 6.90 -20.63 3.94
C GLU A 46 6.17 -19.76 2.91
N MET A 47 5.31 -20.36 2.08
CA MET A 47 4.52 -19.63 1.08
C MET A 47 3.54 -18.65 1.74
N VAL A 48 2.93 -19.04 2.86
CA VAL A 48 2.05 -18.16 3.65
C VAL A 48 2.83 -16.98 4.22
N GLU A 49 4.03 -17.21 4.75
CA GLU A 49 4.83 -16.13 5.33
C GLU A 49 5.30 -15.13 4.27
N ILE A 50 5.77 -15.64 3.13
CA ILE A 50 6.08 -14.82 1.94
C ILE A 50 4.86 -14.00 1.51
N GLY A 51 3.68 -14.63 1.45
CA GLY A 51 2.44 -13.94 1.10
C GLY A 51 2.10 -12.77 2.03
N LYS A 52 2.36 -12.90 3.35
CA LYS A 52 2.15 -11.80 4.31
C LYS A 52 3.10 -10.63 4.06
N GLU A 53 4.37 -10.90 3.79
CA GLU A 53 5.36 -9.87 3.46
C GLU A 53 4.94 -9.11 2.19
N ILE A 54 4.50 -9.83 1.16
CA ILE A 54 4.01 -9.23 -0.08
C ILE A 54 2.77 -8.36 0.19
N VAL A 55 1.77 -8.85 0.92
CA VAL A 55 0.51 -8.14 1.14
C VAL A 55 0.68 -6.92 2.06
N GLY A 56 1.47 -7.06 3.13
CA GLY A 56 1.64 -6.04 4.16
C GLY A 56 2.70 -5.00 3.81
N GLU A 57 3.81 -5.43 3.22
CA GLU A 57 4.99 -4.58 3.05
C GLU A 57 5.20 -4.16 1.60
N LYS A 58 5.39 -5.13 0.69
CA LYS A 58 5.81 -4.82 -0.70
C LYS A 58 4.65 -4.25 -1.54
N GLY A 59 3.50 -4.90 -1.47
CA GLY A 59 2.29 -4.53 -2.20
C GLY A 59 1.46 -3.47 -1.47
N THR A 60 1.71 -3.25 -0.17
CA THR A 60 0.99 -2.27 0.68
C THR A 60 -0.54 -2.40 0.60
N CYS A 61 -1.05 -3.58 0.25
CA CYS A 61 -2.46 -3.81 -0.08
C CYS A 61 -3.38 -3.40 1.08
N LEU A 62 -2.92 -3.62 2.31
CA LEU A 62 -3.63 -3.31 3.55
C LEU A 62 -3.71 -1.81 3.88
N THR A 63 -3.08 -0.94 3.08
CA THR A 63 -3.29 0.51 3.18
C THR A 63 -4.71 0.89 2.74
N CYS A 64 -5.28 0.12 1.82
CA CYS A 64 -6.59 0.43 1.23
C CYS A 64 -7.61 -0.70 1.38
N HIS A 65 -7.14 -1.94 1.49
CA HIS A 65 -7.95 -3.12 1.75
C HIS A 65 -7.85 -3.56 3.21
N THR A 66 -8.73 -4.46 3.58
CA THR A 66 -8.77 -5.09 4.90
C THR A 66 -8.99 -6.60 4.76
N ILE A 67 -8.82 -7.33 5.87
CA ILE A 67 -9.06 -8.78 5.93
C ILE A 67 -9.97 -9.06 7.13
N GLY A 68 -11.21 -9.46 6.85
CA GLY A 68 -12.17 -9.93 7.85
C GLY A 68 -12.83 -8.80 8.65
N THR A 69 -12.95 -7.59 8.08
CA THR A 69 -13.68 -6.50 8.73
C THR A 69 -14.89 -6.08 7.91
N ASP A 70 -15.97 -5.74 8.61
CA ASP A 70 -17.21 -5.24 8.01
C ASP A 70 -17.24 -3.71 7.94
N GLN A 71 -16.14 -3.03 8.32
CA GLN A 71 -16.05 -1.58 8.27
C GLN A 71 -15.84 -1.08 6.83
N PRO A 72 -16.54 0.00 6.41
CA PRO A 72 -16.32 0.58 5.09
C PRO A 72 -14.89 1.10 4.98
N THR A 73 -14.13 0.55 4.04
CA THR A 73 -12.75 0.95 3.73
C THR A 73 -12.67 1.48 2.30
N ARG A 74 -11.47 1.88 1.85
CA ARG A 74 -11.28 2.48 0.53
C ARG A 74 -11.60 1.49 -0.60
N PHE A 75 -11.38 0.20 -0.39
CA PHE A 75 -11.66 -0.87 -1.34
C PHE A 75 -12.28 -2.10 -0.66
N PRO A 76 -12.83 -3.07 -1.41
CA PRO A 76 -13.49 -4.24 -0.82
C PRO A 76 -12.57 -5.10 0.07
N ASP A 77 -13.16 -5.72 1.09
CA ASP A 77 -12.47 -6.66 1.97
C ASP A 77 -11.92 -7.90 1.21
N LEU A 78 -10.69 -8.29 1.54
CA LEU A 78 -9.94 -9.38 0.90
C LEU A 78 -10.15 -10.75 1.57
N ALA A 79 -10.98 -10.85 2.62
CA ALA A 79 -11.26 -12.15 3.23
C ALA A 79 -11.83 -13.10 2.18
N ASN A 80 -11.29 -14.32 2.17
CA ASN A 80 -11.70 -15.37 1.27
C ASN A 80 -11.54 -15.02 -0.23
N ILE A 81 -10.59 -14.14 -0.59
CA ILE A 81 -10.36 -13.73 -1.97
C ILE A 81 -10.07 -14.92 -2.90
N GLY A 82 -9.34 -15.94 -2.44
CA GLY A 82 -9.05 -17.14 -3.21
C GLY A 82 -10.31 -17.89 -3.66
N ALA A 83 -11.26 -18.15 -2.74
CA ALA A 83 -12.52 -18.78 -3.11
C ALA A 83 -13.40 -17.83 -3.94
N LYS A 84 -13.46 -16.54 -3.57
CA LYS A 84 -14.22 -15.53 -4.31
C LYS A 84 -13.75 -15.39 -5.76
N ALA A 85 -12.48 -15.66 -6.07
CA ALA A 85 -11.89 -15.54 -7.40
C ALA A 85 -12.30 -16.66 -8.37
N THR A 86 -12.62 -17.85 -7.85
CA THR A 86 -12.88 -19.07 -8.65
C THR A 86 -13.96 -18.92 -9.73
N ASN A 87 -14.93 -18.02 -9.54
CA ASN A 87 -16.07 -17.84 -10.44
C ASN A 87 -16.24 -16.38 -10.91
N ARG A 88 -15.18 -15.56 -10.84
CA ARG A 88 -15.28 -14.15 -11.25
C ARG A 88 -15.33 -13.95 -12.74
N ARG A 89 -14.74 -14.88 -13.51
CA ARG A 89 -14.69 -14.83 -14.97
C ARG A 89 -14.79 -16.25 -15.52
N GLU A 90 -15.70 -16.44 -16.46
CA GLU A 90 -15.85 -17.73 -17.15
C GLU A 90 -14.55 -18.09 -17.89
N GLY A 91 -14.13 -19.35 -17.76
CA GLY A 91 -12.91 -19.87 -18.38
C GLY A 91 -11.60 -19.53 -17.66
N TYR A 92 -11.64 -18.86 -16.50
CA TYR A 92 -10.46 -18.54 -15.69
C TYR A 92 -10.43 -19.36 -14.40
N THR A 93 -9.25 -19.87 -14.04
CA THR A 93 -8.98 -20.34 -12.68
C THR A 93 -8.85 -19.15 -11.72
N ALA A 94 -8.96 -19.41 -10.41
CA ALA A 94 -8.73 -18.38 -9.39
C ALA A 94 -7.34 -17.74 -9.50
N VAL A 95 -6.31 -18.55 -9.84
CA VAL A 95 -4.93 -18.06 -9.99
C VAL A 95 -4.81 -17.17 -11.21
N GLU A 96 -5.32 -17.58 -12.38
CA GLU A 96 -5.28 -16.76 -13.59
C GLU A 96 -6.04 -15.45 -13.40
N TYR A 97 -7.21 -15.49 -12.77
CA TYR A 97 -8.00 -14.29 -12.51
C TYR A 97 -7.24 -13.32 -11.59
N LEU A 98 -6.65 -13.81 -10.50
CA LEU A 98 -5.90 -12.96 -9.58
C LEU A 98 -4.61 -12.43 -10.20
N ALA A 99 -3.89 -13.25 -10.97
CA ALA A 99 -2.68 -12.82 -11.67
C ALA A 99 -2.96 -11.76 -12.75
N GLU A 100 -4.14 -11.78 -13.37
CA GLU A 100 -4.57 -10.73 -14.31
C GLU A 100 -5.07 -9.46 -13.60
N SER A 101 -5.65 -9.61 -12.40
CA SER A 101 -6.33 -8.52 -11.70
C SER A 101 -5.45 -7.69 -10.77
N LEU A 102 -4.25 -8.19 -10.42
CA LEU A 102 -3.29 -7.57 -9.50
C LEU A 102 -2.16 -6.88 -10.29
#